data_AF-A0A251XGD7-F1
#
_entry.id   AF-A0A251XGD7-F1
#
_cell.length_a   1.000
_cell.length_b   1.000
_cell.length_c   1.000
_cell.angle_alpha   90.00
_cell.angle_beta   90.00
_cell.angle_gamma   90.00
#
_symmetry.space_group_name_H-M   'P 1'
#
loop_
_entity.id
_entity.type
_entity.pdbx_description
1 polymer ?
#
loop_
_entity_poly.entity_id
_entity_poly.type
_entity_poly.pdbx_seq_one_letter_code
_entity_poly.pdbx_strand_id
1 'polypeptide(L)'
;MTTTFPSAGRRERGYDPDQVDAFLRDARRCYDDEADRSLTSETIRRVSFDMRRGGYSAAAVDRVLERLEDAFAVRERDRTVARVGADAWNAEARRAAQEILDRVSRPTGERFDRAGFLTTGYDRREVDRFADRVAKYFRAPSP
;
A
#
# COMPACT_ATOMS: atom_id res chain seq x y z
N MET A 1 10.56 -0.78 22.18
CA MET A 1 10.81 -2.19 21.86
C MET A 1 11.54 -2.24 20.54
N THR A 2 12.81 -2.62 20.53
CA THR A 2 13.59 -2.79 19.30
C THR A 2 13.03 -4.01 18.57
N THR A 3 12.34 -3.79 17.45
CA THR A 3 11.81 -4.88 16.63
C THR A 3 12.99 -5.50 15.89
N THR A 4 13.58 -6.56 16.44
CA THR A 4 14.67 -7.25 15.76
C THR A 4 14.10 -8.04 14.58
N PHE A 5 14.37 -7.58 13.36
CA PHE A 5 14.02 -8.33 12.16
C PHE A 5 14.93 -9.55 11.98
N PRO A 6 14.41 -10.66 11.45
CA PRO A 6 15.26 -11.77 11.04
C PRO A 6 16.16 -11.32 9.88
N SER A 7 17.40 -11.79 9.89
CA SER A 7 18.33 -11.59 8.77
C SER A 7 17.84 -12.31 7.51
N ALA A 8 18.18 -11.78 6.34
CA ALA A 8 18.05 -12.50 5.08
C ALA A 8 18.91 -13.78 5.09
N GLY A 9 18.57 -14.76 4.25
CA GLY A 9 19.32 -16.01 4.17
C GLY A 9 20.80 -15.78 3.87
N ARG A 10 21.69 -16.69 4.31
CA ARG A 10 23.16 -16.53 4.18
C ARG A 10 23.66 -16.22 2.75
N ARG A 11 22.91 -16.62 1.72
CA ARG A 11 23.25 -16.41 0.30
C ARG A 11 22.42 -15.30 -0.37
N GLU A 12 21.50 -14.68 0.35
CA GLU A 12 20.59 -13.66 -0.15
C GLU A 12 21.03 -12.26 0.30
N ARG A 13 20.56 -11.24 -0.42
CA ARG A 13 20.65 -9.85 0.02
C ARG A 13 19.34 -9.48 0.70
N GLY A 14 19.43 -8.76 1.80
CA GLY A 14 18.30 -8.20 2.53
C GLY A 14 18.33 -6.69 2.49
N TYR A 15 17.31 -6.03 3.02
CA TYR A 15 17.31 -4.58 3.15
C TYR A 15 18.37 -4.14 4.15
N ASP A 16 18.95 -2.96 3.90
CA ASP A 16 19.93 -2.31 4.74
C ASP A 16 19.34 -2.05 6.15
N PRO A 17 19.86 -2.71 7.20
CA PRO A 17 19.34 -2.57 8.55
C PRO A 17 19.35 -1.12 9.05
N ASP A 18 20.38 -0.35 8.70
CA ASP A 18 20.53 1.02 9.19
C ASP A 18 19.45 1.93 8.60
N GLN A 19 19.12 1.75 7.32
CA GLN A 19 18.05 2.49 6.65
C GLN A 19 16.66 2.11 7.20
N VAL A 20 16.41 0.82 7.39
CA VAL A 20 15.15 0.32 7.97
C VAL A 20 14.96 0.86 9.38
N ASP A 21 15.98 0.75 10.23
CA ASP A 21 15.89 1.17 11.63
C ASP A 21 15.78 2.70 11.76
N ALA A 22 16.46 3.45 10.90
CA ALA A 22 16.29 4.91 10.83
C ALA A 22 14.86 5.30 10.44
N PHE A 23 14.32 4.67 9.40
CA PHE A 23 12.95 4.93 8.95
C PHE A 23 11.92 4.60 10.04
N LEU A 24 12.03 3.44 10.69
CA LEU A 24 11.08 3.04 11.74
C LEU A 24 11.14 3.96 12.96
N ARG A 25 12.32 4.47 13.31
CA ARG A 25 12.49 5.47 14.35
C ARG A 25 11.82 6.80 13.98
N ASP A 26 12.00 7.26 12.75
CA ASP A 26 11.34 8.48 12.27
C ASP A 26 9.82 8.30 12.19
N ALA A 27 9.36 7.16 11.70
CA ALA A 27 7.94 6.82 11.67
C ALA A 27 7.32 6.79 13.06
N ARG A 28 8.04 6.25 14.05
CA ARG A 28 7.58 6.27 15.45
C ARG A 28 7.42 7.69 15.98
N ARG A 29 8.40 8.58 15.72
CA ARG A 29 8.32 9.98 16.12
C ARG A 29 7.10 10.68 15.49
N CYS A 30 6.88 10.49 14.18
CA CYS A 30 5.73 11.07 13.49
C CYS A 30 4.39 10.47 13.95
N TYR A 31 4.39 9.20 14.39
CA TYR A 31 3.20 8.56 14.92
C TYR A 31 2.84 9.10 16.30
N ASP A 32 3.83 9.31 17.18
CA ASP A 32 3.62 9.78 18.54
C ASP A 32 3.27 11.30 18.59
N ASP A 33 3.69 12.09 17.59
CA ASP A 33 3.29 13.50 17.44
C ASP A 33 2.00 13.62 16.60
N GLU A 34 0.94 14.20 17.18
CA GLU A 34 -0.35 14.42 16.50
C GLU A 34 -0.35 15.54 15.46
N ALA A 35 0.54 16.51 15.60
CA ALA A 35 0.67 17.63 14.69
C ALA A 35 1.60 17.34 13.51
N ASP A 36 2.51 16.37 13.63
CA ASP A 36 3.44 15.99 12.57
C ASP A 36 2.71 15.29 11.40
N ARG A 37 2.93 15.82 10.19
CA ARG A 37 2.37 15.34 8.91
C ARG A 37 3.45 14.97 7.90
N SER A 38 4.71 14.93 8.32
CA SER A 38 5.84 14.66 7.44
C SER A 38 5.85 13.22 6.90
N LEU A 39 5.22 12.29 7.62
CA LEU A 39 5.04 10.91 7.18
C LEU A 39 3.56 10.58 6.99
N THR A 40 3.25 9.99 5.83
CA THR A 40 1.90 9.55 5.44
C THR A 40 1.90 8.08 5.01
N SER A 41 0.71 7.50 4.92
CA SER A 41 0.47 6.17 4.34
C SER A 41 1.11 6.04 2.94
N GLU A 42 0.92 7.05 2.09
CA GLU A 42 1.51 7.13 0.75
C GLU A 42 3.05 7.16 0.77
N THR A 43 3.66 7.89 1.71
CA THR A 43 5.12 7.92 1.85
C THR A 43 5.66 6.56 2.28
N ILE A 44 4.99 5.88 3.23
CA ILE A 44 5.37 4.52 3.65
C ILE A 44 5.29 3.55 2.47
N ARG A 45 4.23 3.60 1.68
CA ARG A 45 4.05 2.73 0.50
C ARG A 45 5.13 2.90 -0.58
N ARG A 46 5.73 4.10 -0.67
CA ARG A 46 6.76 4.43 -1.66
C ARG A 46 8.19 4.27 -1.15
N VAL A 47 8.37 3.99 0.15
CA VAL A 47 9.72 3.83 0.70
C VAL A 47 10.41 2.64 0.05
N SER A 48 11.71 2.77 -0.17
CA SER A 48 12.56 1.69 -0.65
C SER A 48 13.87 1.71 0.11
N PHE A 49 14.46 0.54 0.28
CA PHE A 49 15.72 0.37 0.98
C PHE A 49 16.74 -0.27 0.05
N ASP A 50 17.99 0.12 0.24
CA ASP A 50 19.11 -0.51 -0.45
C ASP A 50 19.24 -1.96 0.00
N MET A 51 19.62 -2.83 -0.94
CA MET A 51 19.88 -4.23 -0.65
C MET A 51 21.34 -4.40 -0.23
N ARG A 52 21.64 -5.16 0.83
CA ARG A 52 23.00 -5.54 1.26
C ARG A 52 23.09 -6.99 1.73
N ARG A 53 24.31 -7.56 1.72
CA ARG A 53 24.56 -8.91 2.26
C ARG A 53 24.43 -8.87 3.78
N GLY A 54 23.72 -9.84 4.35
CA GLY A 54 23.44 -9.87 5.79
C GLY A 54 22.42 -8.83 6.27
N GLY A 55 21.69 -8.18 5.35
CA GLY A 55 20.61 -7.28 5.69
C GLY A 55 19.38 -7.99 6.26
N TYR A 56 18.35 -7.22 6.63
CA TYR A 56 17.08 -7.77 7.11
C TYR A 56 16.30 -8.46 6.00
N SER A 57 15.54 -9.51 6.35
CA SER A 57 14.66 -10.19 5.42
C SER A 57 13.63 -9.19 4.86
N ALA A 58 13.68 -8.97 3.54
CA ALA A 58 12.78 -8.04 2.85
C ALA A 58 11.31 -8.37 3.15
N ALA A 59 10.94 -9.65 3.05
CA ALA A 59 9.59 -10.11 3.36
C ALA A 59 9.17 -9.81 4.82
N ALA A 60 10.08 -9.90 5.79
CA ALA A 60 9.76 -9.58 7.17
C ALA A 60 9.56 -8.07 7.38
N VAL A 61 10.40 -7.26 6.74
CA VAL A 61 10.31 -5.78 6.77
C VAL A 61 9.04 -5.31 6.06
N ASP A 62 8.76 -5.81 4.86
CA ASP A 62 7.58 -5.46 4.07
C ASP A 62 6.28 -5.72 4.86
N ARG A 63 6.20 -6.87 5.56
CA ARG A 63 5.03 -7.15 6.41
C ARG A 63 4.88 -6.19 7.60
N VAL A 64 5.97 -5.63 8.11
CA VAL A 64 5.89 -4.60 9.16
C VAL A 64 5.50 -3.26 8.55
N LEU A 65 6.05 -2.90 7.39
CA LEU A 65 5.68 -1.69 6.67
C LEU A 65 4.20 -1.68 6.28
N GLU A 66 3.64 -2.81 5.85
CA GLU A 66 2.21 -2.97 5.56
C GLU A 66 1.35 -2.60 6.79
N ARG A 67 1.67 -3.17 7.97
CA ARG A 67 0.94 -2.83 9.20
C ARG A 67 1.13 -1.38 9.63
N LEU A 68 2.31 -0.81 9.36
CA LEU A 68 2.60 0.59 9.65
C LEU A 68 1.80 1.52 8.71
N GLU A 69 1.74 1.21 7.42
CA GLU A 69 0.93 1.90 6.43
C GLU A 69 -0.55 1.90 6.84
N ASP A 70 -1.10 0.73 7.22
CA ASP A 70 -2.48 0.61 7.68
C ASP A 70 -2.78 1.52 8.88
N ALA A 71 -1.87 1.57 9.86
CA ALA A 71 -2.03 2.42 11.05
C ALA A 71 -2.04 3.92 10.69
N PHE A 72 -1.17 4.35 9.78
CA PHE A 72 -1.16 5.72 9.29
C PHE A 72 -2.40 6.04 8.45
N ALA A 73 -2.86 5.12 7.60
CA ALA A 73 -4.06 5.28 6.79
C ALA A 73 -5.32 5.45 7.66
N VAL A 74 -5.46 4.65 8.72
CA VAL A 74 -6.57 4.80 9.68
C VAL A 74 -6.52 6.17 10.36
N ARG A 75 -5.35 6.62 10.81
CA ARG A 75 -5.17 7.92 11.47
C ARG A 75 -5.49 9.09 10.53
N GLU A 76 -5.03 9.02 9.28
CA GLU A 76 -5.34 10.02 8.24
C GLU A 76 -6.84 10.09 7.93
N ARG A 77 -7.49 8.92 7.83
CA ARG A 77 -8.93 8.82 7.68
C ARG A 77 -9.64 9.48 8.85
N ASP A 78 -9.29 9.13 10.08
CA ASP A 78 -9.98 9.63 11.28
C ASP A 78 -9.86 11.15 11.40
N ARG A 79 -8.69 11.72 11.06
CA ARG A 79 -8.49 13.18 10.96
C ARG A 79 -9.34 13.82 9.87
N THR A 80 -9.43 13.17 8.71
CA THR A 80 -10.24 13.67 7.59
C THR A 80 -11.73 13.65 7.95
N VAL A 81 -12.19 12.55 8.56
CA VAL A 81 -13.55 12.41 9.08
C VAL A 81 -13.85 13.48 10.15
N ALA A 82 -12.92 13.74 11.07
CA ALA A 82 -13.08 14.79 12.08
C ALA A 82 -13.18 16.20 11.45
N ARG A 83 -12.51 16.45 10.32
CA ARG A 83 -12.50 17.75 9.64
C ARG A 83 -13.69 17.97 8.72
N VAL A 84 -14.09 16.96 7.94
CA VAL A 84 -15.04 17.10 6.82
C VAL A 84 -16.38 16.40 7.11
N GLY A 85 -16.44 15.60 8.19
CA GLY A 85 -17.60 14.80 8.56
C GLY A 85 -17.61 13.42 7.88
N ALA A 86 -18.20 12.44 8.57
CA ALA A 86 -18.26 11.05 8.09
C ALA A 86 -19.08 10.91 6.79
N ASP A 87 -20.13 11.72 6.60
CA ASP A 87 -20.99 11.63 5.42
C ASP A 87 -20.28 12.08 4.15
N ALA A 88 -19.52 13.17 4.20
CA ALA A 88 -18.74 13.65 3.06
C ALA A 88 -17.64 12.64 2.67
N TRP A 89 -16.93 12.09 3.66
CA TRP A 89 -15.96 11.03 3.45
C TRP A 89 -16.58 9.77 2.82
N ASN A 90 -17.73 9.32 3.33
CA ASN A 90 -18.44 8.17 2.79
C ASN A 90 -18.94 8.41 1.37
N ALA A 91 -19.36 9.64 1.03
CA ALA A 91 -19.76 10.00 -0.33
C ALA A 91 -18.57 9.95 -1.29
N GLU A 92 -17.40 10.46 -0.88
CA GLU A 92 -16.17 10.39 -1.65
C GLU A 92 -15.69 8.95 -1.85
N ALA A 93 -15.69 8.14 -0.79
CA ALA A 93 -15.33 6.72 -0.86
C ALA A 93 -16.27 5.93 -1.78
N ARG A 94 -17.59 6.20 -1.73
CA ARG A 94 -18.57 5.59 -2.64
C ARG A 94 -18.33 5.99 -4.09
N ARG A 95 -18.02 7.26 -4.33
CA ARG A 95 -17.70 7.75 -5.68
C ARG A 95 -16.45 7.06 -6.24
N ALA A 96 -15.38 6.99 -5.46
CA ALA A 96 -14.16 6.29 -5.86
C ALA A 96 -14.42 4.80 -6.13
N ALA A 97 -15.20 4.14 -5.28
CA ALA A 97 -15.61 2.74 -5.50
C ALA A 97 -16.44 2.57 -6.77
N GLN A 98 -17.35 3.49 -7.07
CA GLN A 98 -18.12 3.46 -8.30
C GLN A 98 -17.23 3.64 -9.54
N GLU A 99 -16.27 4.56 -9.51
CA GLU A 99 -15.31 4.75 -10.61
C GLU A 99 -14.49 3.47 -10.88
N ILE A 100 -14.07 2.77 -9.82
CA ILE A 100 -13.40 1.46 -9.94
C ILE A 100 -14.36 0.43 -10.53
N LEU A 101 -15.59 0.32 -10.01
CA LEU A 101 -16.62 -0.62 -10.48
C LEU A 101 -16.95 -0.41 -11.96
N ASP A 102 -17.11 0.83 -12.40
CA ASP A 102 -17.39 1.20 -13.78
C ASP A 102 -16.24 0.77 -14.70
N ARG A 103 -14.99 0.87 -14.22
CA ARG A 103 -13.81 0.42 -14.96
C ARG A 103 -13.74 -1.10 -15.08
N VAL A 104 -13.87 -1.82 -13.96
CA VAL A 104 -13.70 -3.29 -13.94
C VAL A 104 -14.90 -4.03 -14.55
N SER A 105 -16.06 -3.38 -14.66
CA SER A 105 -17.27 -3.96 -15.27
C SER A 105 -17.28 -3.92 -16.80
N ARG A 106 -16.30 -3.27 -17.45
CA ARG A 106 -16.15 -3.28 -18.91
C ARG A 106 -15.88 -4.70 -19.45
N PRO A 107 -16.17 -4.96 -20.74
CA PRO A 107 -15.87 -6.25 -21.38
C PRO A 107 -14.40 -6.67 -21.20
N THR A 108 -14.18 -7.98 -21.11
CA THR A 108 -12.84 -8.58 -20.96
C THR A 108 -11.90 -8.07 -22.05
N GLY A 109 -10.74 -7.57 -21.65
CA GLY A 109 -9.73 -7.05 -22.56
C GLY A 109 -10.00 -5.65 -23.13
N GLU A 110 -11.08 -4.99 -22.69
CA GLU A 110 -11.42 -3.57 -22.95
C GLU A 110 -11.43 -2.73 -21.67
N ARG A 111 -11.06 -3.36 -20.55
CA ARG A 111 -10.97 -2.71 -19.24
C ARG A 111 -9.85 -1.71 -19.19
N PHE A 112 -8.70 -1.95 -19.84
CA PHE A 112 -7.53 -1.09 -19.82
C PHE A 112 -6.92 -0.94 -21.22
N ASP A 113 -6.15 0.13 -21.41
CA ASP A 113 -5.43 0.38 -22.65
C ASP A 113 -4.39 -0.71 -22.89
N ARG A 114 -4.17 -1.03 -24.16
CA ARG A 114 -3.22 -2.06 -24.55
C ARG A 114 -1.82 -1.49 -24.58
N ALA A 115 -0.87 -2.22 -24.01
CA ALA A 115 0.54 -1.94 -24.24
C ALA A 115 0.87 -2.10 -25.73
N GLY A 116 1.62 -1.15 -26.27
CA GLY A 116 2.14 -1.21 -27.63
C GLY A 116 3.23 -2.26 -27.76
N PHE A 117 3.57 -2.63 -29.00
CA PHE A 117 4.57 -3.65 -29.31
C PHE A 117 5.98 -3.35 -28.74
N LEU A 118 6.30 -2.07 -28.53
CA LEU A 118 7.61 -1.62 -28.03
C LEU A 118 7.60 -1.27 -26.53
N THR A 119 6.49 -1.50 -25.83
CA THR A 119 6.34 -1.14 -24.42
C THR A 119 6.11 -2.37 -23.55
N THR A 120 6.81 -2.44 -22.42
CA THR A 120 6.51 -3.42 -21.38
C THR A 120 5.15 -3.11 -20.75
N GLY A 121 4.26 -4.09 -20.72
CA GLY A 121 2.95 -3.99 -20.09
C GLY A 121 2.57 -5.30 -19.41
N TYR A 122 1.51 -5.23 -18.59
CA TYR A 122 0.97 -6.39 -17.89
C TYR A 122 0.26 -7.36 -18.86
N ASP A 123 0.26 -8.65 -18.53
CA ASP A 123 -0.53 -9.64 -19.27
C ASP A 123 -2.02 -9.34 -19.11
N ARG A 124 -2.70 -9.16 -20.25
CA ARG A 124 -4.11 -8.77 -20.27
C ARG A 124 -5.02 -9.77 -19.58
N ARG A 125 -4.76 -11.07 -19.72
CA ARG A 125 -5.59 -12.12 -19.11
C ARG A 125 -5.41 -12.10 -17.59
N GLU A 126 -4.22 -11.81 -17.10
CA GLU A 126 -3.96 -11.64 -15.67
C GLU A 126 -4.61 -10.38 -15.11
N VAL A 127 -4.53 -9.26 -15.83
CA VAL A 127 -5.22 -8.01 -15.47
C VAL A 127 -6.73 -8.22 -15.41
N ASP A 128 -7.30 -8.91 -16.41
CA ASP A 128 -8.73 -9.22 -16.42
C ASP A 128 -9.12 -10.11 -15.23
N ARG A 129 -8.34 -11.15 -14.93
CA ARG A 129 -8.57 -12.02 -13.77
C ARG A 129 -8.48 -11.25 -12.46
N PHE A 130 -7.57 -10.28 -12.36
CA PHE A 130 -7.49 -9.40 -11.18
C PHE A 130 -8.72 -8.48 -11.09
N ALA A 131 -9.11 -7.85 -12.20
CA ALA A 131 -10.28 -7.00 -12.25
C ALA A 131 -11.57 -7.75 -11.85
N ASP A 132 -11.71 -9.02 -12.23
CA ASP A 132 -12.83 -9.87 -11.80
C ASP A 132 -12.84 -10.08 -10.27
N ARG A 133 -11.68 -10.27 -9.64
CA ARG A 133 -11.57 -10.38 -8.17
C ARG A 133 -11.98 -9.08 -7.49
N VAL A 134 -11.53 -7.94 -8.03
CA VAL A 134 -11.89 -6.61 -7.52
C VAL A 134 -13.39 -6.38 -7.65
N ALA A 135 -13.98 -6.66 -8.82
CA ALA A 135 -15.42 -6.55 -9.04
C ALA A 135 -16.22 -7.43 -8.07
N LYS A 136 -15.77 -8.67 -7.83
CA LYS A 136 -16.39 -9.58 -6.87
C LYS A 136 -16.33 -9.02 -5.45
N TYR A 137 -15.19 -8.47 -5.03
CA TYR A 137 -15.02 -7.88 -3.70
C TYR A 137 -15.99 -6.73 -3.46
N PHE A 138 -16.15 -5.81 -4.41
CA PHE A 138 -17.05 -4.66 -4.25
C PHE A 138 -18.55 -5.01 -4.38
N ARG A 139 -18.90 -6.14 -5.02
CA ARG A 139 -20.29 -6.60 -5.18
C ARG A 139 -20.78 -7.48 -4.03
N ALA A 140 -19.87 -8.15 -3.33
CA ALA A 140 -20.22 -8.89 -2.13
C ALA A 140 -20.28 -7.90 -0.95
N PRO A 141 -21.40 -7.77 -0.22
CA PRO A 141 -21.36 -7.07 1.06
C PRO A 141 -20.35 -7.82 1.93
N SER A 142 -19.34 -7.11 2.46
CA SER A 142 -18.45 -7.69 3.47
C SER A 142 -19.30 -8.20 4.64
N PRO A 143 -19.01 -9.40 5.19
CA PRO A 143 -19.63 -9.87 6.43
C PRO A 143 -19.28 -8.96 7.63
#